data_AF-A0A976KJF0-F1
#
_entry.id   AF-A0A976KJF0-F1
#
_cell.length_a   1.000
_cell.length_b   1.000
_cell.length_c   1.000
_cell.angle_alpha   90.00
_cell.angle_beta   90.00
_cell.angle_gamma   90.00
#
_symmetry.space_group_name_H-M   'P 1'
#
loop_
_entity.id
_entity.type
_entity.pdbx_description
1 polymer ?
#
loop_
_entity_poly.entity_id
_entity_poly.type
_entity_poly.pdbx_seq_one_letter_code
_entity_poly.pdbx_strand_id
1 'polypeptide(L)'
;DKQSRDVMIASDVLMVASGTATLEALLCKRPMVVAYKMARSTWWYMQRKLIVGRYALPNHLAGHDVVKECYQENAKPDAIANEAINLLKHPERVKALQQEFVDIHKNLQRDASERAADAVMGVLSI
;
A
#
# COMPACT_ATOMS: atom_id res chain seq x y z
N ASP A 1 4.13 18.80 -7.31
CA ASP A 1 4.92 17.93 -8.19
C ASP A 1 4.07 16.74 -8.59
N LYS A 2 3.76 16.56 -9.89
CA LYS A 2 2.82 15.53 -10.37
C LYS A 2 3.51 14.30 -10.99
N GLN A 3 4.84 14.23 -10.93
CA GLN A 3 5.62 13.20 -11.63
C GLN A 3 5.77 11.89 -10.85
N SER A 4 5.34 11.83 -9.58
CA SER A 4 5.53 10.63 -8.76
C SER A 4 4.87 9.39 -9.38
N ARG A 5 3.71 9.54 -10.02
CA ARG A 5 3.00 8.45 -10.67
C ARG A 5 3.74 7.94 -11.90
N ASP A 6 4.31 8.84 -12.68
CA ASP A 6 5.09 8.49 -13.88
C ASP A 6 6.35 7.72 -13.49
N VAL A 7 7.05 8.17 -12.44
CA VAL A 7 8.21 7.46 -11.87
C VAL A 7 7.81 6.10 -11.33
N MET A 8 6.66 5.99 -10.66
CA MET A 8 6.15 4.70 -10.18
C MET A 8 5.94 3.73 -11.35
N ILE A 9 5.27 4.18 -12.41
CA ILE A 9 5.01 3.37 -13.60
C ILE A 9 6.30 2.99 -14.34
N ALA A 10 7.30 3.86 -14.35
CA ALA A 10 8.59 3.56 -14.98
C ALA A 10 9.47 2.57 -14.17
N SER A 11 9.15 2.34 -12.89
CA SER A 11 9.96 1.52 -11.99
C SER A 11 9.58 0.03 -12.04
N ASP A 12 10.56 -0.85 -11.87
CA ASP A 12 10.32 -2.30 -11.75
C ASP A 12 9.88 -2.69 -10.33
N VAL A 13 10.49 -2.09 -9.31
CA VAL A 13 10.16 -2.29 -7.89
C VAL A 13 10.25 -0.96 -7.16
N LEU A 14 9.32 -0.74 -6.23
CA LEU A 14 9.26 0.49 -5.43
C LEU A 14 9.65 0.23 -3.98
N MET A 15 10.41 1.15 -3.40
CA MET A 15 10.54 1.27 -1.94
C MET A 15 9.68 2.44 -1.50
N VAL A 16 8.68 2.17 -0.65
CA VAL A 16 7.64 3.15 -0.33
C VAL A 16 7.50 3.29 1.18
N ALA A 17 7.34 4.53 1.65
CA ALA A 17 6.96 4.80 3.03
C ALA A 17 5.46 4.51 3.24
N SER A 18 5.07 4.18 4.46
CA SER A 18 3.65 3.93 4.80
C SER A 18 2.74 5.11 4.42
N GLY A 19 1.49 4.80 4.05
CA GLY A 19 0.45 5.80 3.79
C GLY A 19 -0.10 5.76 2.36
N THR A 20 -0.55 6.91 1.86
CA THR A 20 -1.22 7.06 0.56
C THR A 20 -0.35 6.64 -0.62
N ALA A 21 0.97 6.78 -0.52
CA ALA A 21 1.90 6.34 -1.55
C ALA A 21 1.84 4.82 -1.81
N THR A 22 1.51 4.00 -0.78
CA THR A 22 1.32 2.55 -0.96
C THR A 22 0.08 2.23 -1.78
N LEU A 23 -0.98 3.04 -1.65
CA LEU A 23 -2.18 2.91 -2.48
C LEU A 23 -1.90 3.36 -3.91
N GLU A 24 -1.23 4.49 -4.12
CA GLU A 24 -0.85 4.95 -5.46
C GLU A 24 0.01 3.93 -6.21
N ALA A 25 0.98 3.30 -5.52
CA ALA A 25 1.79 2.23 -6.09
C ALA A 25 0.95 0.99 -6.47
N LEU A 26 -0.02 0.61 -5.65
CA LEU A 26 -1.00 -0.45 -5.96
C LEU A 26 -1.86 -0.09 -7.17
N LEU A 27 -2.32 1.17 -7.25
CA LEU A 27 -3.10 1.66 -8.38
C LEU A 27 -2.29 1.62 -9.68
N CYS A 28 -0.98 1.86 -9.60
CA CYS A 28 -0.04 1.72 -10.72
C CYS A 28 0.35 0.27 -11.03
N LYS A 29 -0.10 -0.71 -10.24
CA LYS A 29 0.25 -2.14 -10.37
C LYS A 29 1.75 -2.39 -10.26
N ARG A 30 2.40 -1.66 -9.34
CA ARG A 30 3.84 -1.73 -9.17
C ARG A 30 4.19 -2.48 -7.90
N PRO A 31 5.01 -3.54 -7.97
CA PRO A 31 5.41 -4.28 -6.78
C PRO A 31 6.22 -3.36 -5.87
N MET A 32 6.07 -3.53 -4.56
CA MET A 32 6.67 -2.61 -3.59
C MET A 32 7.12 -3.32 -2.32
N VAL A 33 8.10 -2.72 -1.66
CA VAL A 33 8.49 -3.03 -0.29
C VAL A 33 8.16 -1.81 0.57
N VAL A 34 7.38 -2.03 1.63
CA VAL A 34 6.96 -0.95 2.52
C VAL A 34 7.88 -0.90 3.72
N ALA A 35 8.48 0.25 3.97
CA ALA A 35 9.35 0.45 5.13
C ALA A 35 8.86 1.63 5.95
N TYR A 36 8.76 1.45 7.27
CA TYR A 36 8.35 2.53 8.16
C TYR A 36 9.07 2.48 9.51
N LYS A 37 9.59 3.64 9.92
CA LYS A 37 10.16 3.88 11.25
C LYS A 37 9.47 5.06 11.90
N MET A 38 8.97 4.86 13.11
CA MET A 38 8.31 5.87 13.93
C MET A 38 9.00 6.02 15.28
N ALA A 39 8.72 7.12 15.97
CA ALA A 39 9.22 7.36 17.32
C ALA A 39 8.88 6.18 18.26
N ARG A 40 9.85 5.81 19.11
CA ARG A 40 9.75 4.60 19.95
C ARG A 40 8.58 4.66 20.93
N SER A 41 8.26 5.85 21.45
CA SER A 41 7.10 6.09 22.32
C SER A 41 5.77 5.84 21.59
N THR A 42 5.62 6.38 20.37
CA THR A 42 4.44 6.16 19.52
C THR A 42 4.26 4.68 19.21
N TRP A 43 5.33 3.98 18.82
CA TRP A 43 5.27 2.55 18.54
C TRP A 43 4.84 1.73 19.75
N TRP A 44 5.44 2.00 20.91
CA TRP A 44 5.11 1.31 22.16
C TRP A 44 3.64 1.48 22.54
N TYR A 45 3.09 2.67 22.34
CA TYR A 45 1.68 2.95 22.57
C TYR A 45 0.77 2.21 21.58
N MET A 46 1.10 2.24 20.28
CA MET A 46 0.32 1.57 19.24
C MET A 46 0.28 0.04 19.42
N GLN A 47 1.43 -0.57 19.77
CA GLN A 47 1.53 -2.00 20.05
C GLN A 47 0.65 -2.42 21.22
N ARG A 48 0.61 -1.61 22.30
CA ARG A 48 -0.24 -1.88 23.48
C ARG A 48 -1.72 -1.83 23.18
N LYS A 49 -2.13 -1.00 22.22
CA LYS A 49 -3.53 -0.80 21.88
C LYS A 49 -4.02 -1.71 20.74
N LEU A 50 -3.15 -2.59 20.22
CA LEU A 50 -3.45 -3.52 19.11
C LEU A 50 -4.14 -2.82 17.92
N ILE A 51 -3.79 -1.55 17.66
CA ILE A 51 -4.63 -0.65 16.86
C ILE A 51 -4.74 -1.10 15.40
N VAL A 52 -3.69 -1.73 14.84
CA VAL A 52 -3.74 -2.20 13.45
C VAL A 52 -2.75 -3.35 13.25
N GLY A 53 -3.20 -4.45 12.63
CA GLY A 53 -2.33 -5.57 12.25
C GLY A 53 -1.55 -5.35 10.95
N ARG A 54 -2.00 -4.43 10.08
CA ARG A 54 -1.43 -4.15 8.74
C ARG A 54 -1.50 -2.65 8.47
N TYR A 55 -0.37 -2.01 8.15
CA TYR A 55 -0.33 -0.55 7.98
C TYR A 55 -0.31 -0.12 6.52
N ALA A 56 0.27 -0.91 5.60
CA ALA A 56 0.19 -0.59 4.19
C ALA A 56 -1.24 -0.84 3.69
N LEU A 57 -1.74 0.10 2.90
CA LEU A 57 -3.09 0.00 2.35
C LEU A 57 -3.30 -1.27 1.51
N PRO A 58 -2.35 -1.75 0.69
CA PRO A 58 -2.47 -3.04 0.00
C PRO A 58 -2.82 -4.21 0.93
N ASN A 59 -2.05 -4.38 2.02
CA ASN A 59 -2.22 -5.47 2.97
C ASN A 59 -3.51 -5.30 3.79
N HIS A 60 -3.82 -4.07 4.18
CA HIS A 60 -5.06 -3.77 4.90
C HIS A 60 -6.30 -4.10 4.06
N LEU A 61 -6.30 -3.71 2.77
CA LEU A 61 -7.41 -3.94 1.85
C LEU A 61 -7.57 -5.42 1.46
N ALA A 62 -6.46 -6.15 1.34
CA ALA A 62 -6.49 -7.58 1.03
C ALA A 62 -6.85 -8.46 2.24
N GLY A 63 -6.65 -7.96 3.46
CA GLY A 63 -6.85 -8.75 4.67
C GLY A 63 -5.77 -9.82 4.91
N HIS A 64 -4.68 -9.81 4.13
CA HIS A 64 -3.47 -10.61 4.31
C HIS A 64 -2.23 -9.86 3.83
N ASP A 65 -1.05 -10.46 4.02
CA ASP A 65 0.23 -9.80 3.72
C ASP A 65 0.60 -10.02 2.25
N VAL A 66 0.17 -9.08 1.40
CA VAL A 66 0.39 -9.06 -0.04
C VAL A 66 1.77 -8.55 -0.41
N VAL A 67 2.18 -7.47 0.29
CA VAL A 67 3.50 -6.85 0.16
C VAL A 67 4.27 -7.01 1.46
N LYS A 68 5.60 -7.04 1.33
CA LYS A 68 6.47 -7.09 2.50
C LYS A 68 6.43 -5.75 3.22
N GLU A 69 6.05 -5.80 4.48
CA GLU A 69 6.09 -4.66 5.38
C GLU A 69 7.24 -4.81 6.40
N CYS A 70 8.10 -3.80 6.44
CA CYS A 70 9.26 -3.73 7.32
C CYS A 70 9.08 -2.58 8.31
N TYR A 71 8.81 -2.91 9.58
CA TYR A 71 8.56 -1.95 10.64
C TYR A 71 9.67 -1.92 11.68
N GLN A 72 9.97 -0.72 12.20
CA GLN A 72 10.84 -0.53 13.37
C GLN A 72 12.17 -1.29 13.27
N GLU A 73 12.36 -2.33 14.10
CA GLU A 73 13.59 -3.13 14.12
C GLU A 73 13.74 -4.01 12.88
N ASN A 74 12.64 -4.32 12.18
CA ASN A 74 12.63 -5.06 10.92
C ASN A 74 12.83 -4.15 9.69
N ALA A 75 12.78 -2.83 9.85
CA ALA A 75 13.13 -1.86 8.82
C ALA A 75 14.67 -1.75 8.67
N LYS A 76 15.29 -2.86 8.25
CA LYS A 76 16.72 -3.01 7.99
C LYS A 76 17.00 -2.98 6.49
N PRO A 77 18.10 -2.34 6.03
CA PRO A 77 18.46 -2.31 4.61
C PRO A 77 18.49 -3.69 3.96
N ASP A 78 19.10 -4.68 4.61
CA ASP A 78 19.22 -6.03 4.06
C ASP A 78 17.87 -6.70 3.82
N ALA A 79 16.91 -6.54 4.75
CA ALA A 79 15.58 -7.11 4.60
C ALA A 79 14.83 -6.50 3.41
N ILE A 80 14.99 -5.19 3.21
CA ILE A 80 14.36 -4.45 2.12
C ILE A 80 15.01 -4.83 0.78
N ALA A 81 16.35 -4.85 0.73
CA ALA A 81 17.11 -5.20 -0.46
C ALA A 81 16.86 -6.64 -0.90
N ASN A 82 16.85 -7.58 0.05
CA ASN A 82 16.57 -8.99 -0.25
C ASN A 82 15.19 -9.17 -0.88
N GLU A 83 14.16 -8.49 -0.34
CA GLU A 83 12.83 -8.57 -0.92
C GLU A 83 12.73 -7.87 -2.29
N ALA A 84 13.38 -6.72 -2.46
CA ALA A 84 13.41 -6.05 -3.76
C ALA A 84 14.08 -6.94 -4.83
N ILE A 85 15.21 -7.57 -4.50
CA ILE A 85 15.88 -8.54 -5.38
C ILE A 85 14.97 -9.73 -5.66
N ASN A 86 14.25 -10.23 -4.64
CA ASN A 86 13.34 -11.34 -4.80
C ASN A 86 12.20 -11.00 -5.79
N LEU A 87 11.64 -9.80 -5.72
CA LEU A 87 10.66 -9.31 -6.69
C LEU A 87 11.24 -9.19 -8.10
N LEU A 88 12.46 -8.64 -8.23
CA LEU A 88 13.14 -8.50 -9.53
C LEU A 88 13.47 -9.84 -10.19
N LYS A 89 13.76 -10.88 -9.40
CA LYS A 89 14.16 -12.20 -9.91
C LYS A 89 13.01 -13.15 -10.22
N HIS A 90 11.80 -12.88 -9.72
CA HIS A 90 10.66 -13.79 -9.83
C HIS A 90 9.48 -13.12 -10.55
N PRO A 91 9.51 -13.05 -11.90
CA PRO A 91 8.47 -12.38 -12.68
C PRO A 91 7.08 -13.00 -12.49
N GLU A 92 6.99 -14.31 -12.27
CA GLU A 92 5.70 -14.98 -11.99
C GLU A 92 5.08 -14.50 -10.67
N ARG A 93 5.91 -14.28 -9.64
CA ARG A 93 5.46 -13.72 -8.37
C ARG A 93 4.96 -12.29 -8.56
N VAL A 94 5.68 -11.48 -9.34
CA VAL A 94 5.27 -10.11 -9.66
C VAL A 94 3.95 -10.10 -10.41
N LYS A 95 3.77 -11.01 -11.38
CA LYS A 95 2.53 -11.12 -12.16
C LYS A 95 1.34 -11.48 -11.28
N ALA A 96 1.50 -12.45 -10.36
CA ALA A 96 0.45 -12.81 -9.40
C ALA A 96 0.10 -11.62 -8.48
N LEU A 97 1.11 -10.93 -7.96
CA LEU A 97 0.96 -9.73 -7.14
C LEU A 97 0.24 -8.59 -7.91
N GLN A 98 0.58 -8.38 -9.17
CA GLN A 98 -0.07 -7.40 -10.03
C GLN A 98 -1.54 -7.74 -10.26
N GLN A 99 -1.86 -9.02 -10.46
CA GLN A 99 -3.24 -9.47 -10.60
C GLN A 99 -4.05 -9.18 -9.32
N GLU A 100 -3.47 -9.48 -8.16
CA GLU A 100 -4.10 -9.14 -6.88
C GLU A 100 -4.34 -7.63 -6.72
N PHE A 101 -3.39 -6.79 -7.15
CA PHE A 101 -3.60 -5.34 -7.19
C PHE A 101 -4.68 -4.91 -8.18
N VAL A 102 -4.88 -5.62 -9.29
CA VAL A 102 -6.01 -5.38 -10.20
C VAL A 102 -7.32 -5.68 -9.49
N ASP A 103 -7.41 -6.76 -8.75
CA ASP A 103 -8.64 -7.18 -8.09
C ASP A 103 -9.00 -6.22 -6.95
N ILE A 104 -8.02 -5.81 -6.14
CA ILE A 104 -8.22 -4.75 -5.12
C ILE A 104 -8.67 -3.45 -5.79
N HIS A 105 -8.04 -3.04 -6.89
CA HIS A 105 -8.40 -1.80 -7.60
C HIS A 105 -9.86 -1.83 -8.10
N LYS A 106 -10.29 -2.95 -8.71
CA LYS A 106 -11.68 -3.12 -9.16
C LYS A 106 -12.68 -3.00 -8.01
N ASN A 107 -12.36 -3.58 -6.84
CA ASN A 107 -13.22 -3.48 -5.66
C ASN A 107 -13.35 -2.06 -5.12
N LEU A 108 -12.33 -1.21 -5.30
CA LEU A 108 -12.34 0.20 -4.91
C LEU A 108 -13.11 1.09 -5.89
N GLN A 109 -13.21 0.70 -7.17
CA GLN A 109 -13.84 1.48 -8.22
C GLN A 109 -15.37 1.42 -8.12
N ARG A 110 -15.93 2.21 -7.20
CA ARG A 110 -17.37 2.25 -6.88
C ARG A 110 -17.99 3.63 -7.07
N ASP A 111 -17.58 4.35 -8.13
CA ASP A 111 -18.11 5.67 -8.49
C ASP A 111 -18.19 6.66 -7.31
N ALA A 112 -17.05 6.80 -6.60
CA ALA A 112 -16.98 7.51 -5.34
C ALA A 112 -17.51 8.96 -5.42
N SER A 113 -17.27 9.65 -6.54
CA SER A 113 -17.76 11.02 -6.77
C SER A 113 -19.28 11.08 -6.86
N GLU A 114 -19.90 10.16 -7.60
CA GLU A 114 -21.36 10.09 -7.76
C GLU A 114 -22.02 9.74 -6.43
N ARG A 115 -21.52 8.71 -5.74
CA ARG A 115 -22.02 8.33 -4.41
C ARG A 115 -21.86 9.44 -3.38
N ALA A 116 -20.79 10.24 -3.46
CA ALA A 116 -20.62 11.40 -2.61
C ALA A 116 -21.64 12.50 -2.93
N ALA A 117 -21.91 12.75 -4.22
CA ALA A 117 -22.93 13.69 -4.66
C ALA A 117 -24.33 13.26 -4.19
N ASP A 118 -24.69 11.99 -4.38
CA ASP A 118 -25.96 11.42 -3.92
C ASP A 118 -26.13 11.56 -2.40
N ALA A 119 -25.07 11.29 -1.63
CA ALA A 119 -25.10 11.42 -0.18
C ALA A 119 -25.33 12.89 0.25
N VAL A 120 -24.70 13.86 -0.41
CA VAL A 120 -24.92 15.29 -0.15
C VAL A 120 -26.35 15.70 -0.52
N MET A 121 -26.84 15.27 -1.68
CA MET A 121 -28.21 15.54 -2.12
C MET A 121 -29.25 14.97 -1.15
N GLY A 122 -29.00 13.77 -0.60
CA GLY A 122 -29.87 13.15 0.41
C GLY A 122 -29.98 13.93 1.73
N VAL A 123 -28.93 14.67 2.12
CA VAL A 123 -28.96 15.53 3.31
C VAL A 123 -29.69 16.85 3.04
N LEU A 124 -29.54 17.40 1.84
CA LEU A 124 -30.16 18.68 1.43
C LEU A 124 -31.65 18.56 1.09
N SER A 125 -32.14 17.34 0.85
CA SER A 125 -33.55 17.06 0.55
C SER A 125 -34.40 16.78 1.81
N ILE A 126 -33.84 17.06 2.99
CA ILE A 126 -34.53 17.16 4.28
C ILE A 126 -34.94 18.62 4.50
#